data_AF-A0A3D0EI70-F1
#
_entry.id   AF-A0A3D0EI70-F1
#
_cell.length_a   1.000
_cell.length_b   1.000
_cell.length_c   1.000
_cell.angle_alpha   90.00
_cell.angle_beta   90.00
_cell.angle_gamma   90.00
#
_symmetry.space_group_name_H-M   'P 1'
#
loop_
_entity.id
_entity.type
_entity.pdbx_description
1 polymer ?
#
loop_
_entity_poly.entity_id
_entity_poly.type
_entity_poly.pdbx_seq_one_letter_code
_entity_poly.pdbx_strand_id
1 'polypeptide(L)'
;MLKVRFFDAKVRSDFCNYASAITGCIAAVVLFKDIPLEYKDIAGVTCIILLILVYLSIWRRANKLRTINLTVEGSTVTIKTGDIFAEQGLKAIAFNEYFDTKVDDIVIARQSLNGKFITEHLSCSREKLDEHIDNYAYAREDVAALNTTRLSGKNQSYKLGTICVWDDYLLTAFARFNKFNEAHLSMPEYLAFLINFWDSVNRVYAQKSVTVPIFGSGITRIKGHKRINDEELLKIMLWTFRVSEMRFKHPAKLTIMIHKDKISQINLFDLQSARNGL
;
A
#
# COMPACT_ATOMS: atom_id res chain seq x y z
N MET A 1 -13.62 -1.90 -14.37
CA MET A 1 -14.53 -2.21 -13.24
C MET A 1 -14.62 -0.98 -12.34
N LEU A 2 -15.81 -0.70 -11.79
CA LEU A 2 -16.03 0.40 -10.86
C LEU A 2 -15.51 0.00 -9.47
N LYS A 3 -14.67 0.84 -8.85
CA LYS A 3 -14.11 0.60 -7.51
C LYS A 3 -15.18 0.82 -6.44
N VAL A 4 -16.00 1.84 -6.66
CA VAL A 4 -17.06 2.27 -5.74
C VAL A 4 -18.40 2.06 -6.42
N ARG A 5 -19.27 1.26 -5.79
CA ARG A 5 -20.61 0.97 -6.29
C ARG A 5 -21.44 2.26 -6.36
N PHE A 6 -22.40 2.32 -7.28
CA PHE A 6 -23.20 3.53 -7.46
C PHE A 6 -23.93 3.92 -6.17
N PHE A 7 -24.52 2.96 -5.44
CA PHE A 7 -25.22 3.17 -4.16
C PHE A 7 -24.37 2.87 -2.94
N ASP A 8 -23.05 3.06 -3.05
CA ASP A 8 -22.14 2.88 -1.94
C ASP A 8 -22.58 3.71 -0.72
N ALA A 9 -22.56 3.10 0.48
CA ALA A 9 -23.04 3.74 1.70
C ALA A 9 -22.31 5.05 1.99
N LYS A 10 -21.02 5.14 1.64
CA LYS A 10 -20.22 6.32 1.87
C LYS A 10 -20.51 7.43 0.87
N VAL A 11 -20.68 7.07 -0.41
CA VAL A 11 -21.13 8.03 -1.44
C VAL A 11 -22.48 8.63 -1.07
N ARG A 12 -23.41 7.80 -0.56
CA ARG A 12 -24.71 8.27 -0.06
C ARG A 12 -24.56 9.16 1.17
N SER A 13 -23.72 8.79 2.13
CA SER A 13 -23.48 9.60 3.34
C SER A 13 -22.91 10.98 2.99
N ASP A 14 -21.89 11.04 2.13
CA ASP A 14 -21.31 12.31 1.68
C ASP A 14 -22.34 13.12 0.89
N PHE A 15 -23.10 12.48 -0.01
CA PHE A 15 -24.20 13.13 -0.73
C PHE A 15 -25.24 13.73 0.21
N CYS A 16 -25.69 12.99 1.24
CA CYS A 16 -26.65 13.50 2.22
C CYS A 16 -26.14 14.79 2.90
N ASN A 17 -24.86 14.86 3.25
CA ASN A 17 -24.28 16.07 3.85
C ASN A 17 -24.36 17.28 2.91
N TYR A 18 -24.00 17.10 1.64
CA TYR A 18 -24.13 18.19 0.64
C TYR A 18 -25.59 18.52 0.33
N ALA A 19 -26.44 17.51 0.20
CA ALA A 19 -27.86 17.68 -0.06
C ALA A 19 -28.53 18.45 1.07
N SER A 20 -28.26 18.12 2.34
CA SER A 20 -28.76 18.83 3.51
C SER A 20 -28.30 20.28 3.56
N ALA A 21 -27.04 20.56 3.20
CA ALA A 21 -26.55 21.93 3.11
C ALA A 21 -27.25 22.73 2.01
N ILE A 22 -27.41 22.15 0.81
CA ILE A 22 -28.08 22.78 -0.33
C ILE A 22 -29.55 23.06 0.00
N THR A 23 -30.28 22.06 0.50
CA THR A 23 -31.70 22.21 0.84
C THR A 23 -31.90 23.15 2.03
N GLY A 24 -31.00 23.12 3.02
CA GLY A 24 -31.00 24.06 4.15
C GLY A 24 -30.82 25.52 3.69
N CYS A 25 -29.87 25.78 2.79
CA CYS A 25 -29.68 27.11 2.21
C CYS A 25 -30.89 27.58 1.40
N ILE A 26 -31.48 26.70 0.57
CA ILE A 26 -32.69 27.03 -0.20
C ILE A 26 -33.85 27.36 0.74
N ALA A 27 -34.09 26.52 1.76
CA ALA A 27 -35.14 26.75 2.74
C ALA A 27 -34.96 28.08 3.47
N ALA A 28 -33.73 28.41 3.88
CA ALA A 28 -33.42 29.68 4.53
C ALA A 28 -33.75 30.89 3.65
N VAL A 29 -33.49 30.83 2.33
CA VAL A 29 -33.85 31.91 1.40
C VAL A 29 -35.36 32.02 1.23
N VAL A 30 -36.04 30.88 1.09
CA VAL A 30 -37.51 30.84 0.89
C VAL A 30 -38.26 31.39 2.10
N LEU A 31 -37.71 31.28 3.32
CA LEU A 31 -38.30 31.89 4.52
C LEU A 31 -38.45 33.42 4.44
N PHE A 32 -37.59 34.10 3.68
CA PHE A 32 -37.64 35.57 3.54
C PHE A 32 -38.22 36.03 2.21
N LYS A 33 -38.24 35.16 1.19
CA LYS A 33 -38.67 35.50 -0.15
C LYS A 33 -39.38 34.33 -0.82
N ASP A 34 -40.68 34.48 -1.03
CA ASP A 34 -41.48 33.48 -1.75
C ASP A 34 -41.03 33.33 -3.21
N ILE A 35 -41.08 32.09 -3.69
CA ILE A 35 -40.84 31.77 -5.10
C ILE A 35 -42.16 32.01 -5.85
N PRO A 36 -42.19 32.85 -6.90
CA PRO A 36 -43.40 33.08 -7.68
C PRO A 36 -43.93 31.77 -8.29
N LEU A 37 -45.26 31.62 -8.36
CA LEU A 37 -45.95 30.40 -8.81
C LEU A 37 -45.47 29.92 -10.19
N GLU A 38 -45.24 30.86 -11.11
CA GLU A 38 -44.79 30.58 -12.50
C GLU A 38 -43.43 29.89 -12.57
N TYR A 39 -42.55 30.11 -11.58
CA TYR A 39 -41.19 29.55 -11.56
C TYR A 39 -41.04 28.37 -10.59
N LYS A 40 -42.09 28.01 -9.84
CA LYS A 40 -41.99 27.00 -8.76
C LYS A 40 -41.63 25.62 -9.29
N ASP A 41 -42.27 25.18 -10.38
CA ASP A 41 -41.99 23.88 -11.01
C ASP A 41 -40.58 23.85 -11.62
N ILE A 42 -40.19 24.94 -12.29
CA ILE A 42 -38.86 25.08 -12.90
C ILE A 42 -37.77 25.04 -11.82
N ALA A 43 -37.98 25.75 -10.70
CA ALA A 43 -37.06 25.75 -9.56
C ALA A 43 -36.94 24.37 -8.92
N GLY A 44 -38.05 23.64 -8.77
CA GLY A 44 -38.08 22.27 -8.27
C GLY A 44 -37.28 21.31 -9.16
N VAL A 45 -37.54 21.32 -10.47
CA VAL A 45 -36.81 20.50 -11.45
C VAL A 45 -35.31 20.85 -11.45
N THR A 46 -34.98 22.14 -11.40
CA THR A 46 -33.58 22.60 -11.35
C THR A 46 -32.87 22.09 -10.09
N CYS A 47 -33.54 22.11 -8.93
CA CYS A 47 -33.00 21.57 -7.69
C CYS A 47 -32.72 20.07 -7.78
N ILE A 48 -33.66 19.29 -8.35
CA ILE A 48 -33.48 17.85 -8.56
C ILE A 48 -32.27 17.57 -9.48
N ILE A 49 -32.16 18.29 -10.59
CA ILE A 49 -31.03 18.17 -11.53
C ILE A 49 -29.72 18.49 -10.80
N LEU A 50 -29.67 19.56 -10.00
CA LEU A 50 -28.50 19.92 -9.21
C LEU A 50 -28.09 18.79 -8.25
N LEU A 51 -29.03 18.20 -7.53
CA LEU A 51 -28.76 17.09 -6.61
C LEU A 51 -28.22 15.86 -7.36
N ILE A 52 -28.78 15.52 -8.52
CA ILE A 52 -28.27 14.42 -9.36
C ILE A 52 -26.83 14.71 -9.80
N LEU A 53 -26.54 15.93 -10.25
CA LEU A 53 -25.19 16.34 -10.65
C LEU A 53 -24.19 16.26 -9.49
N VAL A 54 -24.58 16.69 -8.29
CA VAL A 54 -23.76 16.57 -7.07
C VAL A 54 -23.45 15.10 -6.78
N TYR A 55 -24.47 14.23 -6.82
CA TYR A 55 -24.28 12.79 -6.61
C TYR A 55 -23.28 12.19 -7.61
N LEU A 56 -23.48 12.47 -8.90
CA LEU A 56 -22.61 11.99 -9.97
C LEU A 56 -21.18 12.52 -9.83
N SER A 57 -21.00 13.77 -9.38
CA SER A 57 -19.70 14.37 -9.12
C SER A 57 -18.94 13.65 -8.01
N ILE A 58 -19.61 13.41 -6.86
CA ILE A 58 -19.03 12.67 -5.72
C ILE A 58 -18.65 11.25 -6.15
N TRP A 59 -19.55 10.54 -6.81
CA TRP A 59 -19.30 9.17 -7.27
C TRP A 59 -18.15 9.08 -8.28
N ARG A 60 -18.05 10.03 -9.21
CA ARG A 60 -16.93 10.12 -10.16
C ARG A 60 -15.61 10.40 -9.45
N ARG A 61 -15.61 11.32 -8.48
CA ARG A 61 -14.43 11.64 -7.67
C ARG A 61 -13.94 10.42 -6.89
N ALA A 62 -14.85 9.70 -6.24
CA ALA A 62 -14.52 8.49 -5.48
C ALA A 62 -13.82 7.43 -6.35
N ASN A 63 -14.31 7.20 -7.57
CA ASN A 63 -13.70 6.24 -8.50
C ASN A 63 -12.35 6.72 -9.09
N LYS A 64 -12.15 8.04 -9.24
CA LYS A 64 -10.90 8.64 -9.75
C LYS A 64 -9.83 8.84 -8.68
N LEU A 65 -10.12 8.60 -7.41
CA LEU A 65 -9.17 8.74 -6.32
C LEU A 65 -7.96 7.80 -6.53
N ARG A 66 -6.75 8.38 -6.49
CA ARG A 66 -5.47 7.67 -6.67
C ARG A 66 -4.50 7.87 -5.51
N THR A 67 -4.83 8.78 -4.60
CA THR A 67 -3.98 9.15 -3.47
C THR A 67 -4.87 9.53 -2.29
N ILE A 68 -4.50 9.05 -1.10
CA ILE A 68 -5.07 9.45 0.18
C ILE A 68 -3.94 9.66 1.19
N ASN A 69 -4.15 10.60 2.10
CA ASN A 69 -3.28 10.81 3.25
C ASN A 69 -4.04 10.45 4.51
N LEU A 70 -3.44 9.58 5.32
CA LEU A 70 -3.94 9.11 6.60
C LEU A 70 -2.98 9.57 7.69
N THR A 71 -3.52 9.72 8.89
CA THR A 71 -2.72 9.89 10.11
C THR A 71 -2.93 8.65 10.95
N VAL A 72 -1.87 7.88 11.19
CA VAL A 72 -1.92 6.64 11.98
C VAL A 72 -0.94 6.81 13.13
N GLU A 73 -1.46 6.87 14.36
CA GLU A 73 -0.67 7.02 15.59
C GLU A 73 0.34 8.18 15.55
N GLY A 74 -0.05 9.32 14.95
CA GLY A 74 0.81 10.50 14.79
C GLY A 74 1.77 10.45 13.59
N SER A 75 1.85 9.33 12.86
CA SER A 75 2.60 9.22 11.61
C SER A 75 1.75 9.62 10.41
N THR A 76 2.36 10.32 9.45
CA THR A 76 1.72 10.57 8.15
C THR A 76 1.91 9.35 7.25
N VAL A 77 0.81 8.76 6.79
CA VAL A 77 0.79 7.63 5.86
C VAL A 77 0.12 8.06 4.55
N THR A 78 0.88 8.12 3.47
CA THR A 78 0.37 8.41 2.12
C THR A 78 0.18 7.11 1.36
N ILE A 79 -1.04 6.80 0.93
CA ILE A 79 -1.30 5.67 0.03
C ILE A 79 -1.53 6.24 -1.36
N LYS A 80 -0.70 5.88 -2.33
CA LYS A 80 -0.82 6.41 -3.70
C LYS A 80 -0.49 5.40 -4.78
N THR A 81 -1.00 5.66 -5.99
CA THR A 81 -0.69 4.88 -7.19
C THR A 81 0.54 5.45 -7.89
N GLY A 82 1.47 4.59 -8.32
CA GLY A 82 2.68 5.04 -8.99
C GLY A 82 3.72 3.96 -9.17
N ASP A 83 4.97 4.41 -9.29
CA ASP A 83 6.16 3.58 -9.36
C ASP A 83 7.01 3.85 -8.11
N ILE A 84 7.39 2.80 -7.40
CA ILE A 84 8.19 2.90 -6.17
C ILE A 84 9.59 3.42 -6.44
N PHE A 85 10.17 3.14 -7.61
CA PHE A 85 11.54 3.55 -7.93
C PHE A 85 11.66 5.07 -8.16
N ALA A 86 10.55 5.73 -8.49
CA ALA A 86 10.49 7.19 -8.69
C ALA A 86 10.35 7.98 -7.37
N GLU A 87 10.17 7.31 -6.24
CA GLU A 87 10.02 7.96 -4.94
C GLU A 87 11.37 8.36 -4.33
N GLN A 88 11.35 9.47 -3.59
CA GLN A 88 12.49 9.92 -2.80
C GLN A 88 12.50 9.26 -1.42
N GLY A 89 13.69 9.12 -0.84
CA GLY A 89 13.90 8.46 0.43
C GLY A 89 14.06 6.95 0.27
N LEU A 90 13.84 6.22 1.36
CA LEU A 90 14.10 4.79 1.41
C LEU A 90 12.98 4.01 0.69
N LYS A 91 13.35 3.03 -0.14
CA LYS A 91 12.42 2.23 -0.96
C LYS A 91 12.55 0.74 -0.58
N ALA A 92 11.51 0.16 -0.02
CA ALA A 92 11.52 -1.25 0.34
C ALA A 92 11.32 -2.15 -0.88
N ILE A 93 12.25 -3.08 -1.10
CA ILE A 93 12.18 -4.07 -2.18
C ILE A 93 12.05 -5.44 -1.54
N ALA A 94 10.97 -6.15 -1.89
CA ALA A 94 10.70 -7.49 -1.37
C ALA A 94 11.61 -8.53 -2.04
N PHE A 95 12.50 -9.12 -1.25
CA PHE A 95 13.33 -10.26 -1.61
C PHE A 95 12.75 -11.54 -1.01
N ASN A 96 13.24 -12.69 -1.47
CA ASN A 96 13.04 -13.93 -0.74
C ASN A 96 13.91 -13.97 0.52
N GLU A 97 13.71 -14.99 1.33
CA GLU A 97 14.42 -15.15 2.60
C GLU A 97 15.93 -15.39 2.44
N TYR A 98 16.45 -15.57 1.23
CA TYR A 98 17.86 -15.79 0.95
C TYR A 98 18.55 -14.58 0.31
N PHE A 99 17.82 -13.50 0.07
CA PHE A 99 18.29 -12.35 -0.72
C PHE A 99 18.90 -12.75 -2.08
N ASP A 100 18.24 -13.66 -2.80
CA ASP A 100 18.69 -14.05 -4.15
C ASP A 100 18.69 -12.86 -5.11
N THR A 101 19.76 -12.78 -5.91
CA THR A 101 19.98 -11.73 -6.92
C THR A 101 20.02 -12.27 -8.36
N LYS A 102 19.80 -13.57 -8.54
CA LYS A 102 19.87 -14.23 -9.86
C LYS A 102 18.56 -14.04 -10.64
N VAL A 103 18.58 -13.15 -11.62
CA VAL A 103 17.40 -12.85 -12.47
C VAL A 103 17.45 -13.65 -13.77
N ASP A 104 16.91 -14.87 -13.73
CA ASP A 104 16.90 -15.82 -14.86
C ASP A 104 15.50 -16.36 -15.19
N ASP A 105 14.45 -15.77 -14.61
CA ASP A 105 13.06 -16.26 -14.69
C ASP A 105 12.85 -17.66 -14.10
N ILE A 106 13.84 -18.19 -13.37
CA ILE A 106 13.78 -19.46 -12.63
C ILE A 106 13.87 -19.21 -11.13
N VAL A 107 14.84 -18.41 -10.68
CA VAL A 107 14.99 -17.99 -9.27
C VAL A 107 14.24 -16.68 -9.06
N ILE A 108 14.62 -15.62 -9.78
CA ILE A 108 13.92 -14.33 -9.76
C ILE A 108 13.35 -14.04 -11.15
N ALA A 109 12.04 -13.76 -11.20
CA ALA A 109 11.36 -13.30 -12.40
C ALA A 109 11.74 -11.85 -12.73
N ARG A 110 12.12 -11.59 -13.99
CA ARG A 110 12.52 -10.24 -14.48
C ARG A 110 11.46 -9.19 -14.25
N GLN A 111 10.18 -9.56 -14.43
CA GLN A 111 9.05 -8.64 -14.28
C GLN A 111 8.63 -8.38 -12.82
N SER A 112 9.20 -9.12 -11.86
CA SER A 112 8.94 -8.87 -10.44
C SER A 112 9.60 -7.56 -9.98
N LEU A 113 9.11 -6.99 -8.87
CA LEU A 113 9.72 -5.79 -8.29
C LEU A 113 11.22 -5.99 -7.98
N ASN A 114 11.57 -7.18 -7.48
CA ASN A 114 12.95 -7.59 -7.22
C ASN A 114 13.77 -7.66 -8.52
N GLY A 115 13.24 -8.33 -9.55
CA GLY A 115 13.88 -8.44 -10.86
C GLY A 115 14.18 -7.08 -11.46
N LYS A 116 13.19 -6.18 -11.51
CA LYS A 116 13.34 -4.81 -12.00
C LYS A 116 14.37 -4.02 -11.21
N PHE A 117 14.40 -4.17 -9.88
CA PHE A 117 15.42 -3.53 -9.06
C PHE A 117 16.83 -3.96 -9.53
N ILE A 118 17.07 -5.26 -9.66
CA ILE A 118 18.40 -5.78 -10.03
C ILE A 118 18.77 -5.42 -11.47
N THR A 119 17.83 -5.45 -12.41
CA THR A 119 18.14 -5.25 -13.84
C THR A 119 18.13 -3.79 -14.28
N GLU A 120 17.32 -2.93 -13.66
CA GLU A 120 17.08 -1.56 -14.13
C GLU A 120 17.54 -0.48 -13.15
N HIS A 121 17.66 -0.80 -11.85
CA HIS A 121 17.93 0.19 -10.79
C HIS A 121 19.20 -0.08 -9.99
N LEU A 122 19.83 -1.23 -10.14
CA LEU A 122 21.12 -1.52 -9.54
C LEU A 122 22.21 -0.75 -10.29
N SER A 123 22.89 0.15 -9.59
CA SER A 123 23.95 1.01 -10.15
C SER A 123 25.28 0.28 -10.38
N CYS A 124 25.44 -0.92 -9.82
CA CYS A 124 26.67 -1.69 -9.83
C CYS A 124 26.48 -3.11 -10.37
N SER A 125 27.56 -3.89 -10.40
CA SER A 125 27.46 -5.31 -10.72
C SER A 125 26.72 -6.06 -9.62
N ARG A 126 26.03 -7.14 -10.01
CA ARG A 126 25.33 -8.04 -9.10
C ARG A 126 26.27 -8.61 -8.03
N GLU A 127 27.52 -8.89 -8.41
CA GLU A 127 28.53 -9.47 -7.52
C GLU A 127 28.87 -8.54 -6.34
N LYS A 128 28.86 -7.22 -6.56
CA LYS A 128 29.07 -6.24 -5.47
C LYS A 128 27.88 -6.19 -4.52
N LEU A 129 26.66 -6.31 -5.06
CA LEU A 129 25.47 -6.41 -4.23
C LEU A 129 25.48 -7.71 -3.40
N ASP A 130 25.89 -8.82 -4.00
CA ASP A 130 26.04 -10.09 -3.30
C ASP A 130 27.09 -10.01 -2.18
N GLU A 131 28.27 -9.45 -2.46
CA GLU A 131 29.32 -9.21 -1.47
C GLU A 131 28.84 -8.31 -0.32
N HIS A 132 28.08 -7.26 -0.63
CA HIS A 132 27.50 -6.38 0.39
C HIS A 132 26.48 -7.09 1.25
N ILE A 133 25.59 -7.88 0.65
CA ILE A 133 24.60 -8.69 1.38
C ILE A 133 25.33 -9.66 2.31
N ASP A 134 26.34 -10.38 1.83
CA ASP A 134 27.03 -11.40 2.61
C ASP A 134 27.84 -10.82 3.78
N ASN A 135 28.36 -9.59 3.63
CA ASN A 135 29.14 -8.88 4.65
C ASN A 135 28.32 -7.88 5.47
N TYR A 136 27.00 -7.79 5.24
CA TYR A 136 26.16 -6.84 5.97
C TYR A 136 26.10 -7.18 7.46
N ALA A 137 26.07 -6.15 8.31
CA ALA A 137 26.07 -6.31 9.76
C ALA A 137 24.68 -6.69 10.30
N TYR A 138 24.23 -7.91 9.99
CA TYR A 138 22.98 -8.46 10.50
C TYR A 138 23.03 -8.71 12.02
N ALA A 139 21.89 -8.56 12.68
CA ALA A 139 21.77 -9.02 14.06
C ALA A 139 21.81 -10.56 14.11
N ARG A 140 22.22 -11.13 15.24
CA ARG A 140 22.37 -12.59 15.36
C ARG A 140 21.03 -13.31 15.15
N GLU A 141 19.94 -12.68 15.57
CA GLU A 141 18.56 -13.16 15.44
C GLU A 141 17.97 -13.01 14.02
N ASP A 142 18.60 -12.21 13.15
CA ASP A 142 18.18 -12.03 11.77
C ASP A 142 18.64 -13.21 10.90
N VAL A 143 19.76 -13.84 11.25
CA VAL A 143 20.33 -14.98 10.53
C VAL A 143 19.56 -16.25 10.91
N ALA A 144 18.95 -16.90 9.90
CA ALA A 144 18.21 -18.14 10.07
C ALA A 144 19.07 -19.35 9.67
N ALA A 145 18.46 -20.37 9.05
CA ALA A 145 19.14 -21.63 8.76
C ALA A 145 19.97 -21.58 7.47
N LEU A 146 21.06 -22.35 7.44
CA LEU A 146 21.79 -22.67 6.21
C LEU A 146 21.12 -23.85 5.51
N ASN A 147 20.65 -23.65 4.29
CA ASN A 147 20.01 -24.69 3.48
C ASN A 147 21.02 -25.31 2.51
N THR A 148 21.65 -26.41 2.92
CA THR A 148 22.65 -27.13 2.11
C THR A 148 22.03 -27.97 0.99
N THR A 149 20.71 -28.18 1.00
CA THR A 149 20.00 -29.01 0.00
C THR A 149 19.50 -28.22 -1.21
N ARG A 150 19.67 -26.90 -1.19
CA ARG A 150 19.16 -26.02 -2.23
C ARG A 150 20.01 -26.15 -3.50
N LEU A 151 19.33 -26.33 -4.64
CA LEU A 151 19.98 -26.58 -5.94
C LEU A 151 20.41 -25.31 -6.69
N SER A 152 19.76 -24.17 -6.41
CA SER A 152 20.03 -22.91 -7.10
C SER A 152 19.67 -21.72 -6.22
N GLY A 153 20.51 -20.70 -6.25
CA GLY A 153 20.41 -19.51 -5.40
C GLY A 153 21.37 -19.55 -4.22
N LYS A 154 21.18 -18.63 -3.28
CA LYS A 154 21.92 -18.53 -2.02
C LYS A 154 21.38 -19.54 -1.00
N ASN A 155 22.27 -20.00 -0.13
CA ASN A 155 21.96 -21.05 0.85
C ASN A 155 21.67 -20.49 2.26
N GLN A 156 22.20 -19.32 2.60
CA GLN A 156 21.92 -18.68 3.89
C GLN A 156 20.54 -18.03 3.84
N SER A 157 19.64 -18.46 4.73
CA SER A 157 18.34 -17.82 4.90
C SER A 157 18.36 -16.82 6.05
N TYR A 158 17.43 -15.87 6.00
CA TYR A 158 17.23 -14.83 6.98
C TYR A 158 15.79 -14.86 7.49
N LYS A 159 15.60 -14.38 8.71
CA LYS A 159 14.27 -14.25 9.31
C LYS A 159 13.44 -13.26 8.47
N LEU A 160 12.16 -13.58 8.29
CA LEU A 160 11.26 -12.69 7.57
C LEU A 160 11.14 -11.34 8.29
N GLY A 161 11.29 -10.26 7.54
CA GLY A 161 11.33 -8.88 8.02
C GLY A 161 12.75 -8.32 8.19
N THR A 162 13.78 -9.15 8.04
CA THR A 162 15.19 -8.70 8.03
C THR A 162 15.41 -7.71 6.88
N ILE A 163 16.15 -6.63 7.16
CA ILE A 163 16.48 -5.58 6.19
C ILE A 163 18.00 -5.49 6.00
N CYS A 164 18.42 -5.53 4.74
CA CYS A 164 19.75 -5.10 4.30
C CYS A 164 19.60 -3.74 3.60
N VAL A 165 20.28 -2.71 4.11
CA VAL A 165 20.26 -1.38 3.50
C VAL A 165 21.29 -1.33 2.38
N TRP A 166 20.86 -0.96 1.18
CA TRP A 166 21.71 -0.70 0.02
C TRP A 166 21.33 0.65 -0.58
N ASP A 167 22.21 1.64 -0.53
CA ASP A 167 21.93 3.02 -0.93
C ASP A 167 20.63 3.57 -0.30
N ASP A 168 19.61 3.83 -1.11
CA ASP A 168 18.28 4.25 -0.70
C ASP A 168 17.22 3.13 -0.80
N TYR A 169 17.67 1.87 -0.79
CA TYR A 169 16.83 0.68 -0.82
C TYR A 169 16.89 -0.11 0.48
N LEU A 170 15.72 -0.59 0.91
CA LEU A 170 15.57 -1.53 2.02
C LEU A 170 15.28 -2.90 1.42
N LEU A 171 16.34 -3.67 1.16
CA LEU A 171 16.20 -5.04 0.68
C LEU A 171 15.66 -5.87 1.82
N THR A 172 14.45 -6.42 1.65
CA THR A 172 13.71 -7.01 2.77
C THR A 172 13.44 -8.48 2.52
N ALA A 173 13.82 -9.36 3.46
CA ALA A 173 13.48 -10.78 3.44
C ALA A 173 11.96 -10.94 3.65
N PHE A 174 11.21 -11.15 2.57
CA PHE A 174 9.74 -11.12 2.59
C PHE A 174 9.10 -12.50 2.49
N ALA A 175 9.45 -13.29 1.47
CA ALA A 175 8.74 -14.53 1.15
C ALA A 175 9.64 -15.75 1.31
N ARG A 176 9.04 -16.90 1.66
CA ARG A 176 9.75 -18.19 1.65
C ARG A 176 9.76 -18.82 0.27
N PHE A 177 10.86 -19.44 -0.12
CA PHE A 177 11.00 -20.17 -1.38
C PHE A 177 10.94 -21.66 -1.13
N ASN A 178 10.09 -22.36 -1.89
CA ASN A 178 10.07 -23.82 -1.88
C ASN A 178 11.14 -24.38 -2.84
N LYS A 179 11.20 -25.72 -2.96
CA LYS A 179 12.11 -26.42 -3.88
C LYS A 179 11.97 -26.05 -5.37
N PHE A 180 10.89 -25.35 -5.73
CA PHE A 180 10.59 -24.88 -7.08
C PHE A 180 10.79 -23.36 -7.23
N ASN A 181 11.44 -22.69 -6.25
CA ASN A 181 11.58 -21.24 -6.16
C ASN A 181 10.24 -20.47 -6.15
N GLU A 182 9.16 -21.11 -5.72
CA GLU A 182 7.88 -20.43 -5.58
C GLU A 182 7.81 -19.68 -4.23
N ALA A 183 7.61 -18.37 -4.33
CA ALA A 183 7.37 -17.49 -3.19
C ALA A 183 6.05 -17.85 -2.49
N HIS A 184 6.12 -18.16 -1.20
CA HIS A 184 4.97 -18.45 -0.37
C HIS A 184 5.11 -17.90 1.05
N LEU A 185 3.95 -17.62 1.66
CA LEU A 185 3.80 -17.27 3.07
C LEU A 185 2.49 -17.86 3.58
N SER A 186 2.44 -18.31 4.82
CA SER A 186 1.19 -18.44 5.57
C SER A 186 0.77 -17.08 6.14
N MET A 187 -0.50 -16.93 6.55
CA MET A 187 -0.95 -15.70 7.22
C MET A 187 -0.18 -15.38 8.52
N PRO A 188 0.12 -16.35 9.40
CA PRO A 188 0.99 -16.11 10.55
C PRO A 188 2.37 -15.60 10.17
N GLU A 189 2.98 -16.16 9.12
CA GLU A 189 4.28 -15.70 8.62
C GLU A 189 4.20 -14.30 8.01
N TYR A 190 3.11 -13.96 7.32
CA TYR A 190 2.87 -12.62 6.78
C TYR A 190 2.72 -11.58 7.89
N LEU A 191 1.97 -11.88 8.96
CA LEU A 191 1.83 -11.00 10.11
C LEU A 191 3.16 -10.84 10.86
N ALA A 192 3.88 -11.95 11.09
CA ALA A 192 5.19 -11.92 11.72
C ALA A 192 6.20 -11.12 10.88
N PHE A 193 6.17 -11.27 9.55
CA PHE A 193 6.96 -10.46 8.63
C PHE A 193 6.68 -8.98 8.83
N LEU A 194 5.42 -8.54 8.84
CA LEU A 194 5.07 -7.12 8.96
C LEU A 194 5.54 -6.53 10.29
N ILE A 195 5.34 -7.24 11.40
CA ILE A 195 5.80 -6.80 12.73
C ILE A 195 7.33 -6.62 12.72
N ASN A 196 8.07 -7.66 12.31
CA ASN A 196 9.54 -7.60 12.26
C ASN A 196 10.05 -6.54 11.27
N PHE A 197 9.33 -6.34 10.16
CA PHE A 197 9.66 -5.34 9.15
C PHE A 197 9.54 -3.93 9.73
N TRP A 198 8.45 -3.60 10.42
CA TRP A 198 8.30 -2.28 11.04
C TRP A 198 9.38 -2.01 12.09
N ASP A 199 9.72 -3.00 12.90
CA ASP A 199 10.83 -2.89 13.86
C ASP A 199 12.17 -2.68 13.17
N SER A 200 12.42 -3.39 12.07
CA SER A 200 13.65 -3.26 11.29
C SER A 200 13.75 -1.91 10.60
N VAL A 201 12.63 -1.40 10.05
CA VAL A 201 12.55 -0.03 9.51
C VAL A 201 12.85 0.99 10.61
N ASN A 202 12.30 0.83 11.82
CA ASN A 202 12.55 1.74 12.94
C ASN A 202 14.04 1.86 13.29
N ARG A 203 14.82 0.79 13.13
CA ARG A 203 16.27 0.79 13.35
C ARG A 203 17.05 1.57 12.29
N VAL A 204 16.59 1.56 11.03
CA VAL A 204 17.41 2.01 9.89
C VAL A 204 16.90 3.26 9.17
N TYR A 205 15.64 3.68 9.39
CA TYR A 205 15.05 4.74 8.58
C TYR A 205 15.70 6.12 8.77
N ALA A 206 16.33 6.36 9.92
CA ALA A 206 17.10 7.57 10.20
C ALA A 206 16.38 8.89 9.82
N GLN A 207 15.10 9.02 10.18
CA GLN A 207 14.24 10.17 9.85
C GLN A 207 14.02 10.42 8.34
N LYS A 208 14.36 9.46 7.48
CA LYS A 208 14.01 9.49 6.05
C LYS A 208 12.59 8.97 5.85
N SER A 209 11.90 9.48 4.84
CA SER A 209 10.63 8.90 4.40
C SER A 209 10.89 7.50 3.83
N VAL A 210 9.93 6.60 4.03
CA VAL A 210 10.02 5.21 3.55
C VAL A 210 8.85 4.94 2.63
N THR A 211 9.13 4.40 1.45
CA THR A 211 8.14 3.91 0.50
C THR A 211 8.16 2.39 0.48
N VAL A 212 6.99 1.77 0.59
CA VAL A 212 6.81 0.31 0.55
C VAL A 212 5.78 -0.06 -0.50
N PRO A 213 5.90 -1.21 -1.18
CA PRO A 213 4.82 -1.75 -1.98
C PRO A 213 3.72 -2.33 -1.07
N ILE A 214 2.59 -2.74 -1.63
CA ILE A 214 1.70 -3.68 -0.92
C ILE A 214 2.39 -5.04 -0.90
N PHE A 215 2.96 -5.43 0.25
CA PHE A 215 3.61 -6.72 0.40
C PHE A 215 2.61 -7.87 0.14
N GLY A 216 3.05 -8.87 -0.62
CA GLY A 216 2.20 -9.99 -1.03
C GLY A 216 1.28 -9.71 -2.21
N SER A 217 1.14 -8.45 -2.64
CA SER A 217 0.41 -8.11 -3.86
C SER A 217 1.27 -8.39 -5.09
N GLY A 218 1.16 -9.59 -5.64
CA GLY A 218 1.93 -10.00 -6.82
C GLY A 218 1.97 -11.51 -7.01
N ILE A 219 3.19 -12.03 -7.26
CA ILE A 219 3.43 -13.44 -7.54
C ILE A 219 3.58 -14.32 -6.27
N THR A 220 3.62 -13.70 -5.09
CA THR A 220 3.73 -14.41 -3.80
C THR A 220 2.41 -15.04 -3.43
N ARG A 221 2.44 -16.32 -3.07
CA ARG A 221 1.23 -17.10 -2.72
C ARG A 221 1.02 -17.10 -1.21
N ILE A 222 -0.08 -16.51 -0.75
CA ILE A 222 -0.48 -16.58 0.65
C ILE A 222 -1.33 -17.85 0.87
N LYS A 223 -0.79 -18.82 1.60
CA LYS A 223 -1.39 -20.13 1.87
C LYS A 223 -2.34 -20.08 3.08
N GLY A 224 -3.32 -20.98 3.09
CA GLY A 224 -4.17 -21.24 4.26
C GLY A 224 -5.42 -20.36 4.39
N HIS A 225 -5.65 -19.42 3.46
CA HIS A 225 -6.84 -18.57 3.44
C HIS A 225 -7.45 -18.49 2.03
N LYS A 226 -8.75 -18.15 1.94
CA LYS A 226 -9.38 -17.73 0.67
C LYS A 226 -8.51 -16.62 0.07
N ARG A 227 -8.36 -16.59 -1.26
CA ARG A 227 -7.52 -15.63 -2.01
C ARG A 227 -7.68 -14.21 -1.43
N ILE A 228 -6.73 -13.82 -0.59
CA ILE A 228 -6.70 -12.50 0.03
C ILE A 228 -6.47 -11.46 -1.06
N ASN A 229 -7.26 -10.39 -1.05
CA ASN A 229 -7.17 -9.36 -2.07
C ASN A 229 -6.21 -8.23 -1.65
N ASP A 230 -5.83 -7.37 -2.60
CA ASP A 230 -4.87 -6.30 -2.38
C ASP A 230 -5.35 -5.27 -1.33
N GLU A 231 -6.67 -5.07 -1.20
CA GLU A 231 -7.26 -4.18 -0.20
C GLU A 231 -7.16 -4.77 1.22
N GLU A 232 -7.39 -6.06 1.38
CA GLU A 232 -7.22 -6.79 2.65
C GLU A 232 -5.75 -6.78 3.08
N LEU A 233 -4.81 -7.00 2.16
CA LEU A 233 -3.37 -6.89 2.44
C LEU A 233 -3.00 -5.49 2.93
N LEU A 234 -3.52 -4.45 2.25
CA LEU A 234 -3.31 -3.06 2.64
C LEU A 234 -3.89 -2.77 4.04
N LYS A 235 -5.09 -3.26 4.33
CA LYS A 235 -5.72 -3.13 5.67
C LYS A 235 -4.86 -3.78 6.75
N ILE A 236 -4.31 -4.97 6.51
CA ILE A 236 -3.40 -5.64 7.44
C ILE A 236 -2.08 -4.88 7.61
N MET A 237 -1.51 -4.34 6.53
CA MET A 237 -0.31 -3.49 6.62
C MET A 237 -0.55 -2.26 7.49
N LEU A 238 -1.68 -1.58 7.31
CA LEU A 238 -2.06 -0.41 8.11
C LEU A 238 -2.28 -0.77 9.59
N TRP A 239 -2.97 -1.88 9.85
CA TRP A 239 -3.21 -2.37 11.21
C TRP A 239 -1.92 -2.77 11.91
N THR A 240 -1.04 -3.55 11.26
CA THR A 240 0.26 -3.94 11.84
C THR A 240 1.16 -2.72 12.06
N PHE A 241 1.14 -1.74 11.15
CA PHE A 241 1.86 -0.48 11.34
C PHE A 241 1.34 0.28 12.57
N ARG A 242 0.01 0.35 12.74
CA ARG A 242 -0.64 0.97 13.90
C ARG A 242 -0.20 0.32 15.22
N VAL A 243 -0.23 -1.02 15.26
CA VAL A 243 0.08 -1.80 16.47
C VAL A 243 1.59 -1.85 16.77
N SER A 244 2.45 -1.73 15.75
CA SER A 244 3.89 -1.62 15.96
C SER A 244 4.27 -0.35 16.74
N GLU A 245 5.47 -0.29 17.31
CA GLU A 245 6.00 0.93 17.94
C GLU A 245 6.58 1.92 16.92
N MET A 246 6.60 1.56 15.63
CA MET A 246 7.20 2.39 14.58
C MET A 246 6.39 3.68 14.37
N ARG A 247 7.07 4.82 14.43
CA ARG A 247 6.46 6.14 14.20
C ARG A 247 7.34 6.98 13.29
N PHE A 248 6.77 7.49 12.20
CA PHE A 248 7.43 8.47 11.35
C PHE A 248 7.16 9.88 11.89
N LYS A 249 8.21 10.53 12.41
CA LYS A 249 8.15 11.92 12.86
C LYS A 249 8.33 12.86 11.67
N HIS A 250 7.59 13.96 11.66
CA HIS A 250 7.71 14.98 10.61
C HIS A 250 9.16 15.48 10.51
N PRO A 251 9.75 15.62 9.29
CA PRO A 251 9.10 15.55 7.96
C PRO A 251 9.01 14.14 7.35
N ALA A 252 9.47 13.10 8.04
CA ALA A 252 9.39 11.73 7.56
C ALA A 252 7.93 11.25 7.46
N LYS A 253 7.66 10.42 6.45
CA LYS A 253 6.35 9.80 6.24
C LYS A 253 6.50 8.39 5.67
N LEU A 254 5.47 7.58 5.89
CA LEU A 254 5.30 6.30 5.20
C LEU A 254 4.53 6.54 3.90
N THR A 255 5.03 5.99 2.79
CA THR A 255 4.29 5.94 1.53
C THR A 255 4.01 4.48 1.18
N ILE A 256 2.75 4.10 1.02
CA ILE A 256 2.38 2.79 0.49
C ILE A 256 2.06 2.96 -1.00
N MET A 257 2.87 2.31 -1.84
CA MET A 257 2.80 2.41 -3.29
C MET A 257 1.94 1.28 -3.87
N ILE A 258 0.88 1.67 -4.55
CA ILE A 258 0.00 0.77 -5.32
C ILE A 258 0.48 0.77 -6.77
N HIS A 259 0.81 -0.41 -7.30
CA HIS A 259 1.14 -0.54 -8.71
C HIS A 259 -0.05 -0.11 -9.59
N LYS A 260 0.22 0.56 -10.72
CA LYS A 260 -0.79 1.17 -11.60
C LYS A 260 -1.90 0.19 -12.01
N ASP A 261 -1.56 -1.09 -12.20
CA ASP A 261 -2.52 -2.10 -12.65
C ASP A 261 -3.46 -2.59 -11.53
N LYS A 262 -3.08 -2.37 -10.26
CA LYS A 262 -3.81 -2.87 -9.09
C LYS A 262 -4.77 -1.86 -8.49
N ILE A 263 -4.66 -0.57 -8.84
CA ILE A 263 -5.52 0.48 -8.28
C ILE A 263 -7.01 0.24 -8.54
N SER A 264 -7.36 -0.51 -9.59
CA SER A 264 -8.74 -0.87 -9.91
C SER A 264 -9.39 -1.81 -8.89
N GLN A 265 -8.59 -2.44 -8.03
CA GLN A 265 -9.01 -3.46 -7.06
C GLN A 265 -9.13 -2.90 -5.63
N ILE A 266 -8.77 -1.64 -5.40
CA ILE A 266 -8.68 -1.03 -4.06
C ILE A 266 -9.61 0.18 -3.98
N ASN A 267 -10.51 0.17 -3.00
CA ASN A 267 -11.38 1.29 -2.69
C ASN A 267 -10.69 2.28 -1.72
N LEU A 268 -9.90 3.20 -2.28
CA LEU A 268 -9.24 4.25 -1.48
C LEU A 268 -10.24 5.21 -0.79
N PHE A 269 -11.45 5.33 -1.32
CA PHE A 269 -12.47 6.21 -0.74
C PHE A 269 -12.99 5.68 0.59
N ASP A 270 -13.15 4.35 0.70
CA ASP A 270 -13.48 3.66 1.95
C ASP A 270 -12.37 3.85 3.00
N LEU A 271 -11.12 3.56 2.61
CA LEU A 271 -9.94 3.68 3.47
C LEU A 271 -9.71 5.10 4.02
N GLN A 272 -10.04 6.14 3.25
CA GLN A 272 -9.90 7.53 3.70
C GLN A 272 -10.78 7.84 4.93
N SER A 273 -11.92 7.19 5.02
CA SER A 273 -12.92 7.46 6.07
C SER A 273 -12.69 6.65 7.35
N ALA A 274 -11.95 5.53 7.25
CA ALA A 274 -11.63 4.66 8.37
C ALA A 274 -10.59 5.24 9.35
N ARG A 275 -10.38 6.58 9.37
CA ARG A 275 -9.40 7.31 10.19
C ARG A 275 -9.38 6.94 11.68
N ASN A 276 -10.45 6.36 12.21
CA ASN A 276 -10.59 6.00 13.62
C ASN A 276 -10.75 4.48 13.88
N GLY A 277 -10.82 3.63 12.85
CA GLY A 277 -11.28 2.24 12.98
C GLY A 277 -10.50 1.17 12.21
N LEU A 278 -9.30 1.49 11.72
CA LEU A 278 -8.38 0.49 11.17
C LEU A 278 -7.57 -0.21 12.25
#